data_AF-A0A5C7PA39-F1
#
_entry.id   AF-A0A5C7PA39-F1
#
_cell.length_a   1.000
_cell.length_b   1.000
_cell.length_c   1.000
_cell.angle_alpha   90.00
_cell.angle_beta   90.00
_cell.angle_gamma   90.00
#
_symmetry.space_group_name_H-M   'P 1'
#
loop_
_entity.id
_entity.type
_entity.pdbx_description
1 polymer ?
#
loop_
_entity_poly.entity_id
_entity_poly.type
_entity_poly.pdbx_seq_one_letter_code
_entity_poly.pdbx_strand_id
1 'polypeptide(L)' 'LPNPMSETGFDETPDITGGLMEDFAKSGFLNIVGGCCGTTPDHIAAIAKKVGAYKPRCATASGWLSGLTQAA' A
#
# COMPACT_ATOMS: atom_id res chain seq x y z
N LEU A 1 -10.74 -8.50 -14.97
CA LEU A 1 -10.31 -9.48 -16.00
C LEU A 1 -9.05 -8.92 -16.65
N PRO A 2 -8.07 -9.75 -17.04
CA PRO A 2 -6.88 -9.27 -17.74
C PRO A 2 -7.26 -8.54 -19.02
N ASN A 3 -6.61 -7.41 -19.30
CA ASN A 3 -6.80 -6.64 -20.53
C ASN A 3 -5.65 -6.92 -21.51
N PRO A 4 -5.87 -7.69 -22.60
CA PRO A 4 -4.83 -8.00 -23.58
C PRO A 4 -4.35 -6.78 -24.38
N MET A 5 -5.04 -5.64 -24.31
CA MET A 5 -4.64 -4.39 -24.95
C MET A 5 -3.70 -3.54 -24.07
N SER A 6 -3.50 -3.91 -22.81
CA SER A 6 -2.60 -3.23 -21.88
C SER A 6 -1.22 -3.88 -21.89
N GLU A 7 -0.16 -3.09 -21.63
CA GLU A 7 1.23 -3.57 -21.69
C GLU A 7 1.51 -4.74 -20.74
N THR A 8 0.88 -4.75 -19.58
CA THR A 8 1.10 -5.76 -18.52
C THR A 8 0.01 -6.83 -18.48
N GLY A 9 -1.04 -6.69 -19.29
CA GLY A 9 -2.28 -7.45 -19.13
C GLY A 9 -3.23 -6.89 -18.06
N PHE A 10 -2.90 -5.75 -17.44
CA PHE A 10 -3.70 -5.04 -16.44
C PHE A 10 -3.73 -3.53 -16.74
N ASP A 11 -4.88 -2.89 -16.48
CA ASP A 11 -5.11 -1.46 -16.74
C ASP A 11 -4.53 -0.53 -15.67
N GLU A 12 -4.13 -1.09 -14.53
CA GLU A 12 -3.60 -0.34 -13.41
C GLU A 12 -2.24 0.24 -13.77
N THR A 13 -2.08 1.55 -13.57
CA THR A 13 -0.82 2.26 -13.77
C THR A 13 -0.07 2.40 -12.44
N PRO A 14 1.24 2.71 -12.45
CA PRO A 14 2.00 2.94 -11.22
C PRO A 14 1.37 3.97 -10.28
N ASP A 15 0.81 5.05 -10.82
CA ASP A 15 0.19 6.10 -10.02
C ASP A 15 -1.11 5.62 -9.35
N ILE A 16 -1.95 4.89 -10.09
CA ILE A 16 -3.21 4.31 -9.58
C ILE A 16 -2.89 3.32 -8.46
N THR A 17 -2.05 2.31 -8.73
CA THR A 17 -1.72 1.30 -7.72
C THR A 17 -1.06 1.94 -6.49
N GLY A 18 -0.11 2.85 -6.69
CA GLY A 18 0.52 3.57 -5.59
C GLY A 18 -0.48 4.38 -4.76
N GLY A 19 -1.45 5.04 -5.40
CA GLY A 19 -2.50 5.82 -4.72
C GLY A 19 -3.41 4.94 -3.86
N LEU A 20 -3.86 3.81 -4.40
CA LEU A 20 -4.65 2.83 -3.66
C LEU A 20 -3.88 2.28 -2.44
N MET A 21 -2.58 2.00 -2.59
CA MET A 21 -1.74 1.56 -1.47
C MET A 21 -1.53 2.67 -0.42
N GLU A 22 -1.47 3.93 -0.84
CA GLU A 22 -1.39 5.07 0.07
C GLU A 22 -2.62 5.16 0.99
N ASP A 23 -3.81 4.91 0.45
CA ASP A 23 -5.05 4.96 1.23
C ASP A 23 -5.11 3.84 2.29
N PHE A 24 -4.57 2.65 1.96
CA PHE A 24 -4.39 1.58 2.95
C PHE A 24 -3.33 1.94 4.00
N ALA A 25 -2.26 2.63 3.61
CA ALA A 25 -1.20 3.09 4.52
C ALA A 25 -1.72 4.15 5.51
N LYS A 26 -2.46 5.14 5.01
CA LYS A 26 -3.16 6.18 5.80
C LYS A 26 -4.09 5.57 6.84
N SER A 27 -4.77 4.49 6.47
CA SER A 27 -5.70 3.77 7.34
C SER A 27 -4.99 2.89 8.38
N GLY A 28 -3.66 2.80 8.35
CA GLY A 28 -2.88 2.00 9.29
C GLY A 28 -3.06 0.50 9.09
N PHE A 29 -3.30 0.04 7.86
CA PHE A 29 -3.56 -1.37 7.56
C PHE A 29 -2.34 -2.14 7.08
N LEU A 30 -1.26 -1.46 6.71
CA LEU A 30 -0.11 -2.07 6.07
C LEU A 30 1.03 -2.36 7.06
N ASN A 31 1.61 -3.55 6.92
CA ASN A 31 2.92 -3.90 7.49
C ASN A 31 3.91 -4.28 6.39
N ILE A 32 3.41 -4.93 5.34
CA ILE A 32 4.15 -5.34 4.16
C ILE A 32 3.26 -5.00 2.96
N VAL A 33 3.85 -4.43 1.92
CA VAL A 33 3.18 -4.11 0.66
C VAL A 33 4.12 -4.42 -0.49
N GLY A 34 3.57 -4.85 -1.62
CA GLY A 34 4.32 -5.25 -2.80
C GLY A 34 3.41 -5.36 -4.03
N GLY A 35 3.79 -6.22 -4.97
CA GLY A 35 3.08 -6.46 -6.21
C GLY A 35 2.82 -7.94 -6.49
N CYS A 36 1.96 -8.22 -7.46
CA CYS A 36 1.65 -9.54 -7.97
C CYS A 36 1.68 -9.49 -9.52
N CYS A 37 0.77 -10.17 -10.20
CA CYS A 37 0.64 -10.13 -11.65
C CYS A 37 0.36 -8.69 -12.14
N GLY A 38 1.04 -8.28 -13.21
CA GLY A 38 0.89 -6.95 -13.80
C GLY A 38 1.72 -5.85 -13.15
N THR A 39 2.24 -6.07 -11.94
CA THR A 39 3.04 -5.07 -11.23
C THR A 39 4.47 -5.02 -11.78
N THR A 40 4.94 -3.83 -12.15
CA THR A 40 6.29 -3.59 -12.70
C THR A 40 7.20 -2.90 -11.68
N PRO A 41 8.53 -2.77 -11.92
CA PRO A 41 9.40 -1.98 -11.04
C PRO A 41 8.91 -0.55 -10.80
N ASP A 42 8.30 0.09 -11.79
CA ASP A 42 7.75 1.44 -11.66
C ASP A 42 6.57 1.49 -10.69
N HIS A 43 5.74 0.45 -10.67
CA HIS A 43 4.66 0.31 -9.69
C HIS A 43 5.23 0.21 -8.27
N ILE A 44 6.27 -0.63 -8.07
CA ILE A 44 6.91 -0.77 -6.76
C ILE A 44 7.55 0.55 -6.31
N ALA A 45 8.17 1.29 -7.22
CA ALA A 45 8.74 2.61 -6.91
C ALA A 45 7.65 3.62 -6.50
N ALA A 46 6.51 3.63 -7.19
CA ALA A 46 5.37 4.49 -6.85
C ALA A 46 4.76 4.12 -5.48
N ILE A 47 4.59 2.83 -5.20
CA ILE A 47 4.15 2.32 -3.89
C ILE A 47 5.12 2.78 -2.80
N ALA A 48 6.42 2.53 -2.96
CA ALA A 48 7.43 2.88 -1.97
C ALA A 48 7.46 4.40 -1.69
N LYS A 49 7.36 5.22 -2.74
CA LYS A 49 7.32 6.69 -2.63
C LYS A 49 6.11 7.18 -1.83
N LYS A 50 4.92 6.64 -2.10
CA LYS A 50 3.68 7.08 -1.43
C LYS A 50 3.53 6.48 -0.03
N VAL A 51 3.78 5.18 0.14
CA VAL A 51 3.60 4.48 1.41
C VAL A 51 4.69 4.80 2.43
N GLY A 52 5.92 5.13 1.99
CA GLY A 52 7.05 5.41 2.88
C GLY A 52 6.86 6.59 3.84
N ALA A 53 5.83 7.42 3.64
CA ALA A 53 5.46 8.50 4.55
C ALA A 53 4.69 8.03 5.81
N TYR A 54 4.22 6.78 5.85
CA TYR A 54 3.33 6.28 6.90
C TYR A 54 4.01 5.24 7.79
N LYS A 55 3.57 5.16 9.05
CA LYS A 55 4.05 4.15 10.01
C LYS A 55 3.38 2.80 9.72
N PRO A 56 4.10 1.67 9.87
CA PRO A 56 3.49 0.34 9.82
C PRO A 56 2.40 0.16 10.87
N ARG A 57 1.43 -0.72 10.59
CA ARG A 57 0.37 -1.09 11.52
C ARG A 57 0.95 -1.63 12.82
N CYS A 58 0.74 -0.90 13.91
CA CYS A 58 1.12 -1.36 15.24
C CYS A 58 0.19 -2.51 15.69
N ALA A 59 0.76 -3.69 15.97
CA ALA A 59 0.06 -4.73 16.71
C ALA A 59 0.09 -4.35 18.19
N THR A 60 -0.97 -3.71 18.68
CA THR A 60 -1.04 -3.39 20.11
C THR A 60 -1.16 -4.70 20.88
N ALA A 61 -0.22 -4.96 21.80
CA ALA A 61 -0.50 -5.86 22.91
C ALA A 61 -1.72 -5.26 23.64
N SER A 62 -2.66 -6.12 24.04
CA SER A 62 -3.95 -5.78 24.65
C SER A 62 -3.82 -5.13 26.03
N GLY A 63 -3.18 -3.95 26.07
CA GLY A 63 -3.14 -3.06 27.21
C GLY A 63 -4.22 -1.98 27.08
N TRP A 64 -4.75 -1.56 28.22
CA TRP A 64 -5.80 -0.54 28.33
C TRP A 64 -5.42 0.84 27.79
N LEU A 65 -4.13 1.07 27.45
CA LEU A 65 -3.60 2.31 26.87
C LEU A 65 -3.39 2.24 25.33
N SER A 66 -3.73 1.13 24.68
CA SER A 66 -3.44 0.88 23.26
C SER A 66 -3.98 1.96 22.30
N GLY A 67 -5.13 2.57 22.61
CA GLY A 67 -5.72 3.64 21.80
C GLY A 67 -4.95 4.96 21.84
N LEU A 68 -4.16 5.22 22.89
CA LEU A 68 -3.41 6.49 23.03
C LEU A 68 -2.15 6.51 22.17
N THR A 69 -1.59 5.35 21.84
CA THR A 69 -0.39 5.24 20.99
C THR A 69 -0.68 5.29 19.48
N GLN A 70 -1.94 5.12 19.06
CA GLN A 70 -2.31 5.08 17.64
C GLN A 70 -2.65 6.46 17.06
N ALA A 71 -2.88 7.47 17.90
CA ALA A 71 -3.32 8.81 17.50
C ALA A 71 -2.17 9.83 17.31
N ALA A 72 -0.91 9.37 17.23
CA ALA A 72 0.30 10.20 17.10
C ALA A 72 1.20 9.78 15.92
#